data_AF-A0A327T672-F1
#
_entry.id   AF-A0A327T672-F1
#
_cell.length_a   1.000
_cell.length_b   1.000
_cell.length_c   1.000
_cell.angle_alpha   90.00
_cell.angle_beta   90.00
_cell.angle_gamma   90.00
#
_symmetry.space_group_name_H-M   'P 1'
#
loop_
_entity.id
_entity.type
_entity.pdbx_description
1 polymer ?
#
loop_
_entity_poly.entity_id
_entity_poly.type
_entity_poly.pdbx_seq_one_letter_code
_entity_poly.pdbx_strand_id
1 'polypeptide(L)'
;MDKSEVEQVLITVKSGTEEALNIKIYKSGILARRGCGGLPGVKISGMSFTGDSTYFDRLMSSVSQQVLDENINHEEKIVTGSLEYLVAFYGVSGNGDVGERAEWTKSTGLRFFMDEGTSFRHNLLGFVDGLAIEAMKLTDSWYFDIMMLGLDKMRSSSLPEQTLASGPKSEEGLKQDFQSYFEQVSKKGLPGFAQGKVYVSEDGGEYGLAFSSEGEGLTYKFTAV
;
A
#
# COMPACT_ATOMS: atom_id res chain seq x y z
N MET A 1 18.29 -15.53 -3.50
CA MET A 1 18.02 -15.51 -2.03
C MET A 1 16.98 -16.58 -1.76
N ASP A 2 17.11 -17.41 -0.73
CA ASP A 2 16.11 -18.45 -0.49
C ASP A 2 14.78 -17.84 -0.06
N LYS A 3 13.66 -18.30 -0.62
CA LYS A 3 12.32 -17.78 -0.33
C LYS A 3 11.97 -17.80 1.16
N SER A 4 12.46 -18.80 1.90
CA SER A 4 12.25 -18.92 3.35
C SER A 4 12.96 -17.84 4.16
N GLU A 5 14.02 -17.22 3.61
CA GLU A 5 14.79 -16.17 4.25
C GLU A 5 14.15 -14.79 4.13
N VAL A 6 13.15 -14.60 3.26
CA VAL A 6 12.52 -13.29 3.05
C VAL A 6 11.76 -12.88 4.31
N GLU A 7 12.02 -11.66 4.77
CA GLU A 7 11.36 -11.05 5.93
C GLU A 7 10.57 -9.78 5.57
N GLN A 8 10.87 -9.17 4.42
CA GLN A 8 10.16 -7.98 3.94
C GLN A 8 10.01 -8.00 2.41
N VAL A 9 8.85 -7.55 1.95
CA VAL A 9 8.61 -7.13 0.56
C VAL A 9 8.35 -5.63 0.53
N LEU A 10 9.10 -4.91 -0.30
CA LEU A 10 8.90 -3.50 -0.63
C LEU A 10 8.41 -3.40 -2.07
N ILE A 11 7.33 -2.67 -2.29
CA ILE A 11 6.77 -2.40 -3.61
C ILE A 11 6.63 -0.90 -3.77
N THR A 12 7.19 -0.34 -4.84
CA THR A 12 7.01 1.08 -5.17
C THR A 12 6.66 1.27 -6.63
N VAL A 13 5.77 2.23 -6.90
CA VAL A 13 5.44 2.71 -8.25
C VAL A 13 5.55 4.22 -8.25
N LYS A 14 6.30 4.78 -9.21
CA LYS A 14 6.48 6.24 -9.35
C LYS A 14 6.31 6.66 -10.80
N SER A 15 5.76 7.86 -11.02
CA SER A 15 5.84 8.55 -12.31
C SER A 15 6.43 9.95 -12.09
N GLY A 16 7.49 10.25 -12.83
CA GLY A 16 8.32 11.43 -12.59
C GLY A 16 8.93 11.42 -11.19
N THR A 17 8.61 12.46 -10.41
CA THR A 17 9.04 12.58 -9.00
C THR A 17 7.94 12.17 -8.02
N GLU A 18 6.74 11.86 -8.52
CA GLU A 18 5.61 11.50 -7.68
C GLU A 18 5.56 10.00 -7.42
N GLU A 19 5.35 9.64 -6.15
CA GLU A 19 5.15 8.26 -5.75
C GLU A 19 3.65 7.96 -5.74
N ALA A 20 3.24 7.10 -6.68
CA ALA A 20 1.86 6.64 -6.80
C ALA A 20 1.55 5.52 -5.79
N LEU A 21 2.56 4.72 -5.43
CA LEU A 21 2.44 3.62 -4.49
C LEU A 21 3.74 3.36 -3.73
N ASN A 22 3.61 3.08 -2.44
CA ASN A 22 4.63 2.49 -1.59
C ASN A 22 3.95 1.52 -0.64
N ILE A 23 4.32 0.25 -0.68
CA ILE A 23 3.85 -0.78 0.25
C ILE A 23 5.08 -1.48 0.82
N LYS A 24 5.12 -1.61 2.15
CA LYS A 24 6.03 -2.50 2.86
C LYS A 24 5.20 -3.54 3.60
N ILE A 25 5.45 -4.81 3.33
CA ILE A 25 4.83 -5.94 4.03
C ILE A 25 5.93 -6.76 4.68
N TYR A 26 5.87 -6.88 6.01
CA TYR A 26 6.84 -7.62 6.80
C TYR A 26 6.25 -8.95 7.25
N LYS A 27 7.08 -9.99 7.29
CA LYS A 27 6.72 -11.31 7.81
C LYS A 27 6.31 -11.29 9.28
N SER A 28 6.80 -10.31 10.04
CA SER A 28 6.41 -10.08 11.44
C SER A 28 4.99 -9.54 11.61
N GLY A 29 4.30 -9.16 10.53
CA GLY A 29 2.98 -8.54 10.58
C GLY A 29 3.01 -7.01 10.63
N ILE A 30 4.16 -6.38 10.38
CA ILE A 30 4.17 -4.94 10.10
C ILE A 30 3.66 -4.72 8.68
N LEU A 31 2.72 -3.80 8.53
CA LEU A 31 2.20 -3.35 7.24
C LEU A 31 2.31 -1.83 7.19
N ALA A 32 2.91 -1.30 6.13
CA ALA A 32 2.92 0.12 5.85
C ALA A 32 2.54 0.39 4.39
N ARG A 33 1.73 1.42 4.16
CA ARG A 33 1.33 1.83 2.82
C ARG A 33 1.17 3.33 2.70
N ARG A 34 1.48 3.82 1.50
CA ARG A 34 1.09 5.12 0.98
C ARG A 34 0.66 4.94 -0.48
N GLY A 35 -0.42 5.60 -0.89
CA GLY A 35 -0.86 5.62 -2.28
C GLY A 35 -1.71 4.42 -2.73
N CYS A 36 -2.23 4.55 -3.95
CA CYS A 36 -3.15 3.60 -4.60
C CYS A 36 -2.72 3.19 -6.01
N GLY A 37 -1.49 3.51 -6.41
CA GLY A 37 -0.95 3.18 -7.73
C GLY A 37 -1.37 4.15 -8.84
N GLY A 38 -2.21 5.15 -8.55
CA GLY A 38 -2.56 6.23 -9.46
C GLY A 38 -1.94 7.57 -9.08
N LEU A 39 -2.08 8.55 -9.97
CA LEU A 39 -1.73 9.95 -9.74
C LEU A 39 -3.00 10.82 -9.78
N PRO A 40 -3.05 11.94 -9.02
CA PRO A 40 -2.01 12.45 -8.10
C PRO A 40 -1.74 11.52 -6.91
N GLY A 41 -0.50 11.50 -6.42
CA GLY A 41 -0.12 10.63 -5.29
C GLY A 41 -0.83 11.01 -3.98
N VAL A 42 -1.41 10.02 -3.29
CA VAL A 42 -2.03 10.19 -1.96
C VAL A 42 -0.93 10.23 -0.89
N LYS A 43 -0.86 11.31 -0.10
CA LYS A 43 0.20 11.49 0.93
C LYS A 43 -0.20 10.95 2.29
N ILE A 44 -1.49 10.76 2.55
CA ILE A 44 -1.96 9.97 3.69
C ILE A 44 -1.29 8.59 3.62
N SER A 45 -0.74 8.15 4.74
CA SER A 45 0.02 6.92 4.89
C SER A 45 -0.33 6.27 6.21
N GLY A 46 -0.22 4.95 6.26
CA GLY A 46 -0.53 4.17 7.44
C GLY A 46 0.58 3.19 7.77
N MET A 47 0.71 2.87 9.06
CA MET A 47 1.50 1.76 9.55
C MET A 47 0.73 1.04 10.66
N SER A 48 0.66 -0.29 10.57
CA SER A 48 0.05 -1.15 11.58
C SER A 48 0.94 -2.32 11.90
N PHE A 49 0.80 -2.85 13.12
CA PHE A 49 1.29 -4.17 13.50
C PHE A 49 0.09 -5.10 13.65
N THR A 50 -0.13 -5.98 12.67
CA THR A 50 -1.25 -6.94 12.65
C THR A 50 -1.02 -8.14 13.58
N GLY A 51 0.23 -8.39 13.97
CA GLY A 51 0.60 -9.48 14.87
C GLY A 51 0.74 -10.85 14.21
N ASP A 52 0.52 -10.95 12.89
CA ASP A 52 0.68 -12.20 12.13
C ASP A 52 1.17 -11.97 10.69
N SER A 53 1.63 -13.04 10.05
CA SER A 53 2.21 -13.03 8.71
C SER A 53 1.19 -13.09 7.56
N THR A 54 -0.12 -12.99 7.82
CA THR A 54 -1.16 -13.29 6.82
C THR A 54 -1.00 -12.50 5.52
N TYR A 55 -0.72 -11.20 5.61
CA TYR A 55 -0.48 -10.35 4.44
C TYR A 55 0.77 -10.78 3.67
N PHE A 56 1.85 -11.07 4.41
CA PHE A 56 3.12 -11.48 3.84
C PHE A 56 3.01 -12.83 3.14
N ASP A 57 2.44 -13.83 3.80
CA ASP A 57 2.32 -15.20 3.29
C ASP A 57 1.44 -15.26 2.03
N ARG A 58 0.33 -14.49 2.02
CA ARG A 58 -0.52 -14.37 0.83
C ARG A 58 0.24 -13.77 -0.34
N LEU A 59 0.93 -12.66 -0.14
CA LEU A 59 1.71 -12.03 -1.21
C LEU A 59 2.85 -12.96 -1.70
N MET A 60 3.58 -13.57 -0.77
CA MET A 60 4.68 -14.48 -1.10
C MET A 60 4.21 -15.76 -1.79
N SER A 61 2.93 -16.13 -1.71
CA SER A 61 2.41 -17.29 -2.45
C SER A 61 2.57 -17.14 -3.97
N SER A 62 2.51 -15.90 -4.47
CA SER A 62 2.67 -15.54 -5.88
C SER A 62 4.15 -15.39 -6.30
N VAL A 63 5.10 -15.37 -5.37
CA VAL A 63 6.53 -15.17 -5.62
C VAL A 63 7.24 -16.52 -5.75
N SER A 64 7.77 -16.86 -6.93
CA SER A 64 8.54 -18.09 -7.11
C SER A 64 10.00 -17.92 -6.66
N GLN A 65 10.71 -19.03 -6.42
CA GLN A 65 12.15 -18.98 -6.15
C GLN A 65 12.92 -18.34 -7.33
N GLN A 66 12.51 -18.64 -8.57
CA GLN A 66 13.08 -18.04 -9.77
C GLN A 66 13.05 -16.52 -9.74
N VAL A 67 11.96 -15.90 -9.26
CA VAL A 67 11.89 -14.43 -9.11
C VAL A 67 12.94 -13.90 -8.14
N LEU A 68 13.27 -14.63 -7.08
CA LEU A 68 14.24 -14.24 -6.06
C LEU A 68 15.69 -14.51 -6.45
N ASP A 69 15.89 -15.29 -7.50
CA ASP A 69 17.20 -15.55 -8.10
C ASP A 69 17.55 -14.50 -9.17
N GLU A 70 16.55 -13.78 -9.65
CA GLU A 70 16.68 -12.69 -10.61
C GLU A 70 16.91 -11.37 -9.86
N ASN A 71 17.92 -10.61 -10.29
CA ASN A 71 18.21 -9.27 -9.79
C ASN A 71 18.29 -8.32 -10.96
N ILE A 72 17.19 -7.61 -11.24
CA ILE A 72 17.05 -6.74 -12.39
C ILE A 72 17.15 -5.29 -11.93
N ASN A 73 18.01 -4.53 -12.60
CA ASN A 73 18.05 -3.08 -12.51
C ASN A 73 18.13 -2.51 -13.92
N HIS A 74 16.98 -2.44 -14.60
CA HIS A 74 16.86 -1.87 -15.94
C HIS A 74 16.66 -0.35 -15.84
N GLU A 75 17.41 0.38 -16.65
CA GLU A 75 17.40 1.84 -16.66
C GLU A 75 17.49 2.38 -18.09
N GLU A 76 16.52 3.21 -18.46
CA GLU A 76 16.48 3.88 -19.75
C GLU A 76 16.87 5.35 -19.65
N LYS A 77 17.30 5.91 -20.79
CA LYS A 77 17.39 7.36 -20.93
C LYS A 77 15.98 7.93 -21.08
N ILE A 78 15.64 8.87 -20.18
CA ILE A 78 14.33 9.52 -20.15
C ILE A 78 14.28 10.73 -21.07
N VAL A 79 13.22 10.84 -21.87
CA VAL A 79 12.96 11.92 -22.82
C VAL A 79 11.59 12.54 -22.60
N THR A 80 10.56 11.75 -22.34
CA THR A 80 9.15 12.22 -22.28
C THR A 80 8.61 12.31 -20.87
N GLY A 81 8.99 11.36 -20.02
CA GLY A 81 8.51 11.18 -18.66
C GLY A 81 9.07 9.86 -18.14
N SER A 82 9.18 9.70 -16.81
CA SER A 82 9.74 8.48 -16.23
C SER A 82 8.66 7.69 -15.51
N LEU A 83 8.72 6.37 -15.62
CA LEU A 83 7.91 5.42 -14.89
C LEU A 83 8.85 4.42 -14.22
N GLU A 84 8.74 4.30 -12.90
CA GLU A 84 9.55 3.40 -12.09
C GLU A 84 8.66 2.36 -11.42
N TYR A 85 8.96 1.10 -11.68
CA TYR A 85 8.45 -0.01 -10.87
C TYR A 85 9.60 -0.65 -10.11
N LEU A 86 9.38 -0.92 -8.83
CA LEU A 86 10.33 -1.63 -7.98
C LEU A 86 9.60 -2.63 -7.10
N VAL A 87 10.05 -3.88 -7.13
CA VAL A 87 9.80 -4.87 -6.07
C VAL A 87 11.15 -5.27 -5.50
N ALA A 88 11.33 -5.06 -4.20
CA ALA A 88 12.52 -5.48 -3.48
C ALA A 88 12.14 -6.47 -2.36
N PHE A 89 12.99 -7.46 -2.18
CA PHE A 89 12.88 -8.47 -1.14
C PHE A 89 14.09 -8.35 -0.23
N TYR A 90 13.84 -8.29 1.07
CA TYR A 90 14.89 -8.25 2.08
C TYR A 90 14.85 -9.52 2.92
N GLY A 91 16.03 -10.10 3.14
CA GLY A 91 16.21 -11.36 3.86
C GLY A 91 16.26 -11.17 5.36
N VAL A 92 16.81 -12.17 6.06
CA VAL A 92 16.95 -12.12 7.52
C VAL A 92 17.79 -10.93 8.01
N SER A 93 17.38 -10.37 9.14
CA SER A 93 18.10 -9.29 9.81
C SER A 93 19.40 -9.74 10.49
N GLY A 94 20.45 -8.93 10.39
CA GLY A 94 21.76 -9.16 10.99
C GLY A 94 21.89 -8.66 12.43
N ASN A 95 21.06 -7.69 12.82
CA ASN A 95 21.03 -7.12 14.16
C ASN A 95 19.91 -7.73 15.05
N GLY A 96 19.12 -8.67 14.52
CA GLY A 96 18.01 -9.33 15.22
C GLY A 96 16.73 -8.49 15.32
N ASP A 97 16.73 -7.24 14.86
CA ASP A 97 15.52 -6.43 14.78
C ASP A 97 14.62 -6.91 13.63
N VAL A 98 13.31 -6.79 13.84
CA VAL A 98 12.28 -6.97 12.80
C VAL A 98 11.62 -5.63 12.52
N GLY A 99 11.41 -5.27 11.25
CA GLY A 99 10.77 -4.01 10.87
C GLY A 99 11.75 -2.93 10.38
N GLU A 100 11.38 -1.67 10.55
CA GLU A 100 12.11 -0.51 9.99
C GLU A 100 13.54 -0.32 10.54
N ARG A 101 13.89 -0.97 11.66
CA ARG A 101 15.24 -0.92 12.26
C ARG A 101 16.12 -2.11 11.87
N ALA A 102 15.58 -3.06 11.11
CA ALA A 102 16.30 -4.25 10.70
C ALA A 102 17.46 -3.91 9.78
N GLU A 103 18.61 -4.52 10.04
CA GLU A 103 19.78 -4.46 9.17
C GLU A 103 19.80 -5.69 8.28
N TRP A 104 19.24 -5.55 7.08
CA TRP A 104 19.06 -6.68 6.17
C TRP A 104 20.39 -7.27 5.71
N THR A 105 20.61 -8.56 5.97
CA THR A 105 21.84 -9.26 5.55
C THR A 105 21.90 -9.53 4.05
N LYS A 106 20.73 -9.59 3.41
CA LYS A 106 20.57 -9.92 1.99
C LYS A 106 19.43 -9.08 1.41
N SER A 107 19.57 -8.71 0.15
CA SER A 107 18.49 -8.10 -0.64
C SER A 107 18.56 -8.56 -2.09
N THR A 108 17.41 -8.70 -2.73
CA THR A 108 17.29 -8.83 -4.19
C THR A 108 16.14 -7.96 -4.67
N GLY A 109 16.12 -7.57 -5.94
CA GLY A 109 15.04 -6.73 -6.44
C GLY A 109 14.90 -6.75 -7.96
N LEU A 110 13.71 -6.32 -8.38
CA LEU A 110 13.34 -6.11 -9.76
C LEU A 110 12.97 -4.64 -9.90
N ARG A 111 13.89 -3.85 -10.48
CA ARG A 111 13.71 -2.43 -10.78
C ARG A 111 13.66 -2.21 -12.28
N PHE A 112 12.62 -1.51 -12.72
CA PHE A 112 12.45 -1.05 -14.09
C PHE A 112 12.21 0.45 -14.07
N PHE A 113 13.21 1.22 -14.49
CA PHE A 113 13.12 2.67 -14.67
C PHE A 113 13.09 2.98 -16.17
N MET A 114 11.93 3.38 -16.66
CA MET A 114 11.61 3.42 -18.08
C MET A 114 11.10 4.78 -18.51
N ASP A 115 11.26 5.10 -19.79
CA ASP A 115 10.56 6.23 -20.40
C ASP A 115 9.06 5.88 -20.57
N GLU A 116 8.15 6.83 -20.37
CA GLU A 116 6.70 6.59 -20.53
C GLU A 116 6.32 6.15 -21.96
N GLY A 117 7.11 6.53 -22.96
CA GLY A 117 6.96 6.09 -24.35
C GLY A 117 7.66 4.77 -24.70
N THR A 118 8.18 4.03 -23.72
CA THR A 118 9.01 2.85 -23.99
C THR A 118 8.29 1.74 -24.75
N SER A 119 9.03 1.07 -25.64
CA SER A 119 8.62 -0.18 -26.27
C SER A 119 9.25 -1.40 -25.61
N PHE A 120 9.98 -1.21 -24.51
CA PHE A 120 10.61 -2.28 -23.76
C PHE A 120 9.60 -3.33 -23.32
N ARG A 121 10.01 -4.60 -23.41
CA ARG A 121 9.22 -5.76 -23.03
C ARG A 121 10.11 -6.72 -22.25
N HIS A 122 9.69 -7.06 -21.05
CA HIS A 122 10.35 -8.05 -20.20
C HIS A 122 9.28 -8.88 -19.50
N ASN A 123 9.44 -10.19 -19.42
CA ASN A 123 8.47 -11.08 -18.76
C ASN A 123 8.25 -10.70 -17.28
N LEU A 124 9.33 -10.37 -16.57
CA LEU A 124 9.28 -9.95 -15.17
C LEU A 124 8.72 -8.53 -14.96
N LEU A 125 8.61 -7.69 -15.99
CA LEU A 125 7.92 -6.40 -15.86
C LEU A 125 6.42 -6.61 -15.58
N GLY A 126 5.78 -7.53 -16.32
CA GLY A 126 4.38 -7.89 -16.07
C GLY A 126 4.17 -8.56 -14.71
N PHE A 127 5.16 -9.32 -14.22
CA PHE A 127 5.13 -9.84 -12.86
C PHE A 127 5.16 -8.72 -11.81
N VAL A 128 6.08 -7.75 -11.95
CA VAL A 128 6.23 -6.63 -11.02
C VAL A 128 4.95 -5.78 -10.94
N ASP A 129 4.37 -5.43 -12.09
CA ASP A 129 3.10 -4.70 -12.15
C ASP A 129 1.96 -5.52 -11.53
N GLY A 130 1.85 -6.80 -11.88
CA GLY A 130 0.85 -7.72 -11.33
C GLY A 130 0.95 -7.87 -9.80
N LEU A 131 2.16 -8.01 -9.27
CA LEU A 131 2.42 -8.13 -7.83
C LEU A 131 2.05 -6.82 -7.09
N ALA A 132 2.32 -5.67 -7.69
CA ALA A 132 1.90 -4.38 -7.14
C ALA A 132 0.37 -4.28 -7.04
N ILE A 133 -0.35 -4.67 -8.11
CA ILE A 133 -1.81 -4.73 -8.11
C ILE A 133 -2.35 -5.70 -7.07
N GLU A 134 -1.73 -6.87 -6.91
CA GLU A 134 -2.11 -7.86 -5.90
C GLU A 134 -1.92 -7.30 -4.49
N ALA A 135 -0.76 -6.71 -4.20
CA ALA A 135 -0.46 -6.12 -2.89
C ALA A 135 -1.41 -4.94 -2.55
N MET A 136 -1.77 -4.12 -3.54
CA MET A 136 -2.78 -3.08 -3.35
C MET A 136 -4.13 -3.68 -2.95
N LYS A 137 -4.67 -4.60 -3.77
CA LYS A 137 -5.97 -5.24 -3.49
C LYS A 137 -5.99 -5.94 -2.14
N LEU A 138 -4.91 -6.62 -1.80
CA LEU A 138 -4.76 -7.32 -0.53
C LEU A 138 -4.86 -6.36 0.66
N THR A 139 -4.36 -5.13 0.51
CA THR A 139 -4.27 -4.13 1.58
C THR A 139 -5.35 -3.05 1.52
N ASP A 140 -6.24 -3.05 0.52
CA ASP A 140 -7.19 -1.96 0.27
C ASP A 140 -8.18 -1.74 1.41
N SER A 141 -8.75 -2.81 1.98
CA SER A 141 -9.69 -2.66 3.10
C SER A 141 -9.03 -2.08 4.35
N TRP A 142 -7.77 -2.46 4.61
CA TRP A 142 -6.99 -1.89 5.71
C TRP A 142 -6.60 -0.44 5.41
N TYR A 143 -6.16 -0.15 4.19
CA TYR A 143 -5.76 1.20 3.79
C TYR A 143 -6.96 2.17 3.75
N PHE A 144 -8.16 1.67 3.42
CA PHE A 144 -9.40 2.43 3.59
C PHE A 144 -9.60 2.90 5.04
N ASP A 145 -9.39 2.02 6.03
CA ASP A 145 -9.49 2.39 7.43
C ASP A 145 -8.41 3.43 7.84
N ILE A 146 -7.21 3.33 7.26
CA ILE A 146 -6.16 4.36 7.42
C ILE A 146 -6.62 5.72 6.87
N MET A 147 -7.31 5.73 5.73
CA MET A 147 -7.86 6.98 5.16
C MET A 147 -8.92 7.60 6.08
N MET A 148 -9.82 6.78 6.64
CA MET A 148 -10.84 7.23 7.61
C MET A 148 -10.19 7.77 8.89
N LEU A 149 -9.16 7.07 9.42
CA LEU A 149 -8.41 7.54 10.58
C LEU A 149 -7.64 8.82 10.29
N GLY A 150 -7.06 8.95 9.09
CA GLY A 150 -6.30 10.13 8.67
C GLY A 150 -7.17 11.38 8.55
N LEU A 151 -8.27 11.27 7.81
CA LEU A 151 -9.17 12.36 7.48
C LEU A 151 -10.14 12.70 8.62
N ASP A 152 -10.93 11.72 9.07
CA ASP A 152 -12.06 11.93 9.97
C ASP A 152 -11.74 11.61 11.44
N LYS A 153 -10.51 11.16 11.72
CA LYS A 153 -10.08 10.67 13.06
C LYS A 153 -10.93 9.52 13.59
N MET A 154 -11.56 8.78 12.68
CA MET A 154 -12.41 7.62 12.98
C MET A 154 -11.59 6.34 12.93
N ARG A 155 -11.39 5.70 14.09
CA ARG A 155 -10.65 4.44 14.19
C ARG A 155 -11.58 3.26 13.98
N SER A 156 -11.35 2.49 12.92
CA SER A 156 -12.01 1.21 12.72
C SER A 156 -11.64 0.19 13.80
N SER A 157 -12.60 -0.62 14.23
CA SER A 157 -12.43 -1.75 15.15
C SER A 157 -11.52 -2.86 14.60
N SER A 158 -11.24 -2.87 13.29
CA SER A 158 -10.28 -3.80 12.66
C SER A 158 -8.85 -3.28 12.65
N LEU A 159 -8.61 -2.02 13.00
CA LEU A 159 -7.25 -1.48 13.10
C LEU A 159 -6.63 -1.87 14.44
N PRO A 160 -5.40 -2.42 14.45
CA PRO A 160 -4.63 -2.59 15.68
C PRO A 160 -4.49 -1.27 16.44
N GLU A 161 -4.46 -1.33 17.77
CA GLU A 161 -4.37 -0.13 18.63
C GLU A 161 -3.16 0.75 18.28
N GLN A 162 -2.00 0.10 18.07
CA GLN A 162 -0.72 0.71 17.69
C GLN A 162 -0.69 1.32 16.27
N THR A 163 -1.82 1.31 15.55
CA THR A 163 -1.89 1.86 14.19
C THR A 163 -1.69 3.36 14.17
N LEU A 164 -0.80 3.80 13.28
CA LEU A 164 -0.50 5.20 13.01
C LEU A 164 -0.99 5.57 11.60
N ALA A 165 -1.63 6.73 11.49
CA ALA A 165 -1.92 7.38 10.22
C ALA A 165 -1.25 8.75 10.19
N SER A 166 -0.60 9.09 9.08
CA SER A 166 0.09 10.37 8.88
C SER A 166 -0.27 10.93 7.52
N GLY A 167 -0.45 12.24 7.41
CA GLY A 167 -0.79 12.90 6.16
C GLY A 167 -0.52 14.41 6.21
N PRO A 168 -1.05 15.17 5.26
CA PRO A 168 -0.99 16.63 5.29
C PRO A 168 -1.51 17.21 6.61
N LYS A 169 -0.91 18.32 7.07
CA LYS A 169 -1.32 19.00 8.31
C LYS A 169 -2.53 19.92 8.14
N SER A 170 -2.77 20.39 6.91
CA SER A 170 -3.91 21.25 6.60
C SER A 170 -5.13 20.43 6.23
N GLU A 171 -6.30 20.94 6.59
CA GLU A 171 -7.59 20.33 6.26
C GLU A 171 -7.80 20.26 4.75
N GLU A 172 -7.41 21.30 4.01
CA GLU A 172 -7.48 21.34 2.55
C GLU A 172 -6.61 20.24 1.92
N GLY A 173 -5.41 20.01 2.48
CA GLY A 173 -4.51 18.97 2.01
C GLY A 173 -5.05 17.57 2.26
N LEU A 174 -5.66 17.33 3.42
CA LEU A 174 -6.31 16.06 3.73
C LEU A 174 -7.51 15.79 2.80
N LYS A 175 -8.33 16.81 2.52
CA LYS A 175 -9.46 16.69 1.58
C LYS A 175 -8.99 16.40 0.16
N GLN A 176 -7.93 17.07 -0.30
CA GLN A 176 -7.37 16.82 -1.63
C GLN A 176 -6.84 15.39 -1.75
N ASP A 177 -6.07 14.93 -0.76
CA ASP A 177 -5.58 13.55 -0.72
C ASP A 177 -6.72 12.52 -0.69
N PHE A 178 -7.78 12.82 0.05
CA PHE A 178 -8.94 11.95 0.10
C PHE A 178 -9.69 11.91 -1.24
N GLN A 179 -9.84 13.03 -1.93
CA GLN A 179 -10.43 13.07 -3.27
C GLN A 179 -9.60 12.24 -4.25
N SER A 180 -8.27 12.41 -4.26
CA SER A 180 -7.38 11.59 -5.09
C SER A 180 -7.48 10.11 -4.76
N TYR A 181 -7.52 9.73 -3.47
CA TYR A 181 -7.78 8.35 -3.05
C TYR A 181 -9.11 7.82 -3.60
N PHE A 182 -10.18 8.59 -3.45
CA PHE A 182 -11.53 8.19 -3.80
C PHE A 182 -11.74 8.04 -5.31
N GLU A 183 -11.03 8.83 -6.11
CA GLU A 183 -11.02 8.73 -7.57
C GLU A 183 -10.26 7.48 -8.05
N GLN A 184 -9.25 7.04 -7.31
CA GLN A 184 -8.39 5.92 -7.69
C GLN A 184 -8.88 4.56 -7.17
N VAL A 185 -9.59 4.53 -6.04
CA VAL A 185 -10.07 3.29 -5.43
C VAL A 185 -11.29 2.72 -6.17
N SER A 186 -11.41 1.39 -6.18
CA SER A 186 -12.60 0.74 -6.75
C SER A 186 -13.84 1.04 -5.92
N LYS A 187 -14.70 1.93 -6.41
CA LYS A 187 -15.99 2.30 -5.78
C LYS A 187 -16.89 1.09 -5.47
N LYS A 188 -16.79 0.02 -6.25
CA LYS A 188 -17.57 -1.22 -6.06
C LYS A 188 -17.13 -2.00 -4.81
N GLY A 189 -15.88 -1.87 -4.38
CA GLY A 189 -15.33 -2.58 -3.21
C GLY A 189 -15.59 -1.88 -1.88
N LEU A 190 -15.81 -0.56 -1.90
CA LEU A 190 -15.92 0.27 -0.70
C LEU A 190 -16.99 -0.22 0.31
N PRO A 191 -18.22 -0.60 -0.09
CA PRO A 191 -19.20 -1.13 0.85
C PRO A 191 -18.71 -2.39 1.58
N GLY A 192 -17.97 -3.25 0.89
CA GLY A 192 -17.37 -4.45 1.48
C GLY A 192 -16.24 -4.13 2.46
N PHE A 193 -15.55 -3.00 2.28
CA PHE A 193 -14.48 -2.59 3.20
C PHE A 193 -15.02 -2.12 4.55
N ALA A 194 -16.24 -1.59 4.62
CA ALA A 194 -16.85 -1.15 5.87
C ALA A 194 -17.70 -2.22 6.56
N GLN A 195 -17.96 -3.35 5.89
CA GLN A 195 -18.90 -4.35 6.37
C GLN A 195 -18.46 -4.95 7.71
N GLY A 196 -19.34 -4.86 8.71
CA GLY A 196 -19.12 -5.43 10.05
C GLY A 196 -18.12 -4.65 10.92
N LYS A 197 -17.68 -3.46 10.51
CA LYS A 197 -16.78 -2.61 11.28
C LYS A 197 -17.55 -1.56 12.08
N VAL A 198 -17.06 -1.29 13.28
CA VAL A 198 -17.46 -0.14 14.09
C VAL A 198 -16.32 0.86 14.05
N TYR A 199 -16.64 2.14 13.92
CA TYR A 199 -15.66 3.23 13.91
C TYR A 199 -15.84 4.05 15.18
N VAL A 200 -14.73 4.25 15.89
CA VAL A 200 -14.69 4.96 17.16
C VAL A 200 -14.02 6.31 16.95
N SER A 201 -14.71 7.38 17.34
CA SER A 201 -14.18 8.75 17.33
C SER A 201 -13.24 9.01 18.52
N GLU A 202 -12.57 10.16 18.53
CA GLU A 202 -11.66 10.54 19.62
C GLU A 202 -12.35 10.72 20.98
N ASP A 203 -13.65 11.04 20.99
CA ASP A 203 -14.48 11.14 22.20
C ASP A 203 -15.13 9.80 22.61
N GLY A 204 -14.85 8.71 21.88
CA GLY A 204 -15.32 7.36 22.20
C GLY A 204 -16.71 7.01 21.69
N GLY A 205 -17.32 7.86 20.84
CA GLY A 205 -18.57 7.54 20.16
C GLY A 205 -18.40 6.42 19.15
N GLU A 206 -19.38 5.51 19.07
CA GLU A 206 -19.37 4.39 18.12
C GLU A 206 -20.29 4.67 16.92
N TYR A 207 -19.76 4.42 15.72
CA TYR A 207 -20.42 4.72 14.46
C TYR A 207 -20.30 3.56 13.47
N GLY A 208 -21.38 3.30 12.74
CA GLY A 208 -21.35 2.55 11.49
C GLY A 208 -21.04 3.47 10.32
N LEU A 209 -20.51 2.91 9.23
CA LEU A 209 -20.26 3.64 7.99
C LEU A 209 -21.28 3.23 6.92
N ALA A 210 -22.06 4.20 6.46
CA ALA A 210 -23.04 4.00 5.39
C ALA A 210 -22.60 4.71 4.11
N PHE A 211 -22.71 4.03 2.98
CA PHE A 211 -22.49 4.61 1.66
C PHE A 211 -23.82 4.95 0.98
N SER A 212 -23.84 6.07 0.28
CA SER A 212 -24.95 6.48 -0.58
C SER A 212 -24.44 6.77 -1.98
N SER A 213 -25.17 6.30 -2.99
CA SER A 213 -24.93 6.67 -4.38
C SER A 213 -25.85 7.84 -4.75
N GLU A 214 -25.27 9.01 -5.02
CA GLU A 214 -25.98 10.15 -5.60
C GLU A 214 -25.43 10.39 -7.01
N GLY A 215 -26.17 9.95 -8.03
CA GLY A 215 -25.73 10.00 -9.42
C GLY A 215 -24.51 9.10 -9.69
N GLU A 216 -23.45 9.65 -10.30
CA GLU A 216 -22.15 8.98 -10.51
C GLU A 216 -21.20 9.11 -9.29
N GLY A 217 -21.62 9.86 -8.27
CA GLY A 217 -20.89 10.06 -7.02
C GLY A 217 -21.26 9.00 -5.99
N LEU A 218 -20.25 8.50 -5.28
CA LEU A 218 -20.45 7.72 -4.05
C LEU A 218 -20.06 8.65 -2.88
N THR A 219 -20.93 8.77 -1.89
CA THR A 219 -20.68 9.51 -0.66
C THR A 219 -20.75 8.55 0.52
N TYR A 220 -20.18 8.94 1.66
CA TYR A 220 -20.28 8.17 2.89
C TYR A 220 -20.68 9.05 4.06
N LYS A 221 -21.26 8.44 5.08
CA LYS A 221 -21.58 9.09 6.35
C LYS A 221 -21.39 8.12 7.52
N PHE A 222 -20.89 8.66 8.62
CA PHE A 222 -20.91 7.97 9.90
C PHE A 222 -22.31 8.10 10.54
N THR A 223 -22.86 7.00 10.99
CA THR A 223 -24.16 6.93 11.68
C THR A 223 -23.95 6.29 13.04
N ALA A 224 -24.42 6.94 14.12
CA ALA A 224 -24.33 6.37 15.46
C ALA A 224 -24.94 4.96 15.51
N VAL A 225 -24.25 4.04 16.20
CA VAL A 225 -24.70 2.66 16.44
C VAL A 225 -25.63 2.62 17.64
#